data_AF-R0E1Z1-F1
#
_entry.id   AF-R0E1Z1-F1
#
_cell.length_a   1.000
_cell.length_b   1.000
_cell.length_c   1.000
_cell.angle_alpha   90.00
_cell.angle_beta   90.00
_cell.angle_gamma   90.00
#
_symmetry.space_group_name_H-M   'P 1'
#
loop_
_entity.id
_entity.type
_entity.pdbx_description
1 polymer ?
#
loop_
_entity_poly.entity_id
_entity_poly.type
_entity_poly.pdbx_seq_one_letter_code
_entity_poly.pdbx_strand_id
1 'polypeptide(L)' 'MAYGPQAGLEIVDTLPAEPALRSYHLLPSVRADFLARLNRLESARVEYERPAALTHNRQERALLLERAAGCTTRG' A
#
# COMPACT_ATOMS: atom_id res chain seq x y z
N MET A 1 -18.84 -6.19 1.02
CA MET A 1 -18.17 -5.31 2.01
C MET A 1 -19.04 -4.09 2.22
N ALA A 2 -19.40 -3.77 3.47
CA ALA A 2 -20.50 -2.85 3.80
C ALA A 2 -20.31 -1.37 3.38
N TYR A 3 -19.07 -0.91 3.13
CA TYR A 3 -18.78 0.50 2.82
C TYR A 3 -17.86 0.73 1.61
N GLY A 4 -17.54 -0.34 0.86
CA GLY A 4 -16.66 -0.27 -0.31
C GLY A 4 -15.17 -0.04 0.02
N PRO A 5 -14.28 -0.19 -0.98
CA PRO A 5 -12.83 -0.03 -0.79
C PRO A 5 -12.39 1.41 -0.51
N GLN A 6 -13.22 2.42 -0.84
CA GLN A 6 -12.91 3.83 -0.59
C GLN A 6 -12.96 4.19 0.90
N ALA A 7 -14.00 3.75 1.60
CA ALA A 7 -14.10 3.96 3.05
C ALA A 7 -12.95 3.27 3.80
N GLY A 8 -12.50 2.10 3.32
CA GLY A 8 -11.31 1.43 3.85
C GLY A 8 -10.03 2.24 3.63
N LEU A 9 -9.88 2.86 2.46
CA LEU A 9 -8.75 3.74 2.16
C LEU A 9 -8.71 4.97 3.08
N GLU A 10 -9.85 5.63 3.29
CA GLU A 10 -9.93 6.81 4.17
C GLU A 10 -9.52 6.46 5.61
N ILE A 11 -10.00 5.34 6.14
CA ILE A 11 -9.59 4.88 7.47
C ILE A 11 -8.08 4.65 7.50
N VAL A 12 -7.53 3.93 6.52
CA VAL A 12 -6.09 3.64 6.45
C VAL A 12 -5.24 4.91 6.32
N ASP A 13 -5.73 5.94 5.63
CA ASP A 13 -5.06 7.23 5.49
C ASP A 13 -5.02 8.03 6.81
N THR A 14 -5.94 7.75 7.75
CA THR A 14 -5.89 8.33 9.11
C THR A 14 -4.94 7.63 10.08
N LEU A 15 -4.66 6.34 9.89
CA LEU A 15 -3.77 5.55 10.76
C LEU A 15 -2.31 6.06 10.87
N PRO A 16 -1.66 6.68 9.87
CA PRO A 16 -0.33 7.27 10.05
C PRO A 16 -0.29 8.45 11.03
N ALA A 17 -1.44 9.06 11.35
CA ALA A 17 -1.55 10.05 12.42
C ALA A 17 -1.43 9.41 13.81
N GLU A 18 -1.69 8.11 13.94
CA GLU A 18 -1.57 7.37 15.20
C GLU A 18 -0.13 6.90 15.43
N PRO A 19 0.57 7.39 16.47
CA PRO A 19 1.96 7.05 16.74
C PRO A 19 2.17 5.56 17.05
N ALA A 20 1.13 4.86 17.54
CA ALA A 20 1.16 3.41 17.78
C ALA A 20 1.20 2.60 16.48
N LEU A 21 0.58 3.10 15.41
CA LEU A 21 0.50 2.43 14.12
C LEU A 21 1.55 2.95 13.13
N ARG A 22 2.23 4.05 13.44
CA ARG A 22 3.34 4.60 12.64
C ARG A 22 4.50 3.62 12.45
N SER A 23 4.73 2.72 13.40
CA SER A 23 5.74 1.63 13.29
C SER A 23 5.20 0.37 12.59
N TYR A 24 3.93 0.37 12.21
CA TYR A 24 3.31 -0.77 11.52
C TYR A 24 3.63 -0.68 10.03
N HIS A 25 4.75 -1.30 9.66
CA HIS A 25 5.30 -1.41 8.31
C HIS A 25 4.33 -2.04 7.28
N LEU A 26 3.23 -2.65 7.72
CA LEU A 26 2.18 -3.17 6.84
C LEU A 26 1.16 -2.11 6.40
N LEU A 27 1.09 -0.93 7.04
CA LEU A 27 0.15 0.14 6.67
C LEU A 27 0.28 0.59 5.20
N PRO A 28 1.48 0.87 4.66
CA PRO A 28 1.63 1.22 3.24
C PRO A 28 1.13 0.11 2.32
N SER A 29 1.33 -1.16 2.72
CA SER A 29 0.88 -2.31 1.95
C SER A 29 -0.63 -2.45 1.90
N VAL A 30 -1.31 -2.15 3.01
CA VAL A 30 -2.78 -2.17 3.11
C VAL A 30 -3.38 -1.01 2.31
N ARG A 31 -2.81 0.20 2.40
CA ARG A 31 -3.24 1.38 1.64
C ARG A 31 -3.22 1.12 0.14
N ALA A 32 -2.15 0.51 -0.35
CA ALA A 32 -2.00 0.23 -1.76
C ALA A 32 -2.89 -0.93 -2.26
N ASP A 33 -3.27 -1.91 -1.41
CA ASP A 33 -4.31 -2.89 -1.76
C ASP A 33 -5.68 -2.22 -1.96
N PHE A 34 -6.05 -1.28 -1.10
CA PHE A 34 -7.28 -0.51 -1.28
C PHE A 34 -7.25 0.36 -2.55
N LEU A 35 -6.12 0.99 -2.87
CA LEU A 35 -5.94 1.73 -4.13
C LEU A 35 -6.08 0.80 -5.35
N ALA A 36 -5.50 -0.40 -5.30
CA ALA A 36 -5.64 -1.39 -6.37
C ALA A 36 -7.09 -1.83 -6.55
N ARG A 37 -7.83 -2.02 -5.45
CA ARG A 37 -9.26 -2.36 -5.46
C ARG A 37 -10.17 -1.22 -5.93
N LEU A 38 -9.68 0.02 -5.91
CA LEU A 38 -10.32 1.20 -6.49
C LEU A 38 -9.93 1.42 -7.96
N ASN A 39 -9.24 0.47 -8.58
CA ASN A 39 -8.69 0.58 -9.93
C ASN A 39 -7.66 1.72 -10.11
N ARG A 40 -7.08 2.20 -9.01
CA ARG A 40 -6.02 3.24 -8.97
C ARG A 40 -4.65 2.58 -8.94
N LEU A 41 -4.39 1.74 -9.94
CA LEU A 41 -3.21 0.88 -10.01
C LEU A 41 -1.90 1.68 -10.10
N GLU A 42 -1.91 2.82 -10.80
CA GLU A 42 -0.76 3.73 -10.88
C GLU A 42 -0.37 4.30 -9.51
N SER A 43 -1.36 4.72 -8.72
CA SER A 43 -1.14 5.28 -7.39
C SER A 43 -0.68 4.19 -6.43
N ALA A 44 -1.31 3.00 -6.49
CA ALA A 44 -0.89 1.84 -5.69
C ALA A 44 0.58 1.47 -5.96
N ARG A 45 1.00 1.48 -7.22
CA ARG A 45 2.36 1.15 -7.63
C ARG A 45 3.39 2.13 -7.05
N VAL A 46 3.14 3.44 -7.19
CA VAL A 46 4.05 4.48 -6.67
C VAL A 46 4.22 4.35 -5.14
N GLU A 47 3.15 4.02 -4.43
CA GLU A 47 3.17 3.79 -2.99
C GLU A 47 3.98 2.57 -2.56
N TYR A 48 4.09 1.54 -3.40
CA TYR A 48 4.99 0.41 -3.17
C TYR A 48 6.44 0.70 -3.60
N GLU A 49 6.66 1.41 -4.71
CA GLU A 49 8.00 1.69 -5.26
C GLU A 49 8.80 2.68 -4.39
N ARG A 50 8.13 3.67 -3.79
CA ARG A 50 8.78 4.70 -2.97
C ARG A 50 9.48 4.14 -1.71
N PRO A 51 8.85 3.34 -0.85
CA PRO A 51 9.54 2.68 0.25
C PRO A 51 10.52 1.60 -0.23
N ALA A 52 10.26 0.94 -1.37
CA ALA A 52 11.19 -0.04 -1.92
C ALA A 52 12.53 0.57 -2.35
N ALA A 53 12.53 1.83 -2.77
CA ALA A 53 13.75 2.58 -3.11
C ALA A 53 14.51 3.07 -1.87
N LEU A 54 13.82 3.25 -0.73
CA LEU A 54 14.40 3.78 0.50
C LEU A 54 14.82 2.69 1.50
N THR A 55 14.26 1.48 1.39
CA THR A 55 14.62 0.37 2.28
C THR A 55 15.94 -0.28 1.87
N HIS A 56 16.80 -0.52 2.85
CA HIS A 56 18.04 -1.29 2.68
C HIS A 56 17.83 -2.80 2.89
N ASN A 57 16.65 -3.21 3.34
CA ASN A 57 16.32 -4.62 3.54
C ASN A 57 15.91 -5.26 2.20
N ARG A 58 16.75 -6.16 1.68
CA ARG A 58 16.50 -6.82 0.40
C ARG A 58 15.20 -7.64 0.38
N GLN A 59 14.81 -8.24 1.51
CA GLN A 59 13.56 -9.00 1.62
C GLN A 59 12.35 -8.07 1.54
N GLU A 60 12.40 -6.94 2.26
CA GLU A 60 11.34 -5.93 2.25
C GLU A 60 11.21 -5.27 0.88
N ARG A 61 12.34 -4.93 0.25
CA ARG A 61 12.38 -4.41 -1.11
C ARG A 61 11.77 -5.39 -2.12
N ALA A 62 12.12 -6.67 -2.06
CA ALA A 62 11.57 -7.68 -2.95
C ALA A 62 10.05 -7.84 -2.77
N LEU A 63 9.57 -7.87 -1.52
CA LEU A 63 8.14 -7.92 -1.21
C LEU A 63 7.39 -6.70 -1.78
N LEU A 64 7.90 -5.49 -1.57
CA LEU A 64 7.27 -4.27 -2.08
C LEU A 64 7.22 -4.24 -3.62
N LEU A 65 8.31 -4.67 -4.28
CA LEU A 65 8.35 -4.74 -5.74
C LEU A 65 7.42 -5.83 -6.32
N GLU A 66 7.30 -6.98 -5.66
CA GLU A 66 6.35 -8.03 -6.04
C GLU A 66 4.90 -7.52 -5.95
N ARG A 67 4.57 -6.76 -4.90
CA ARG A 67 3.25 -6.13 -4.75
C ARG A 67 3.00 -5.04 -5.79
N ALA A 68 4.01 -4.23 -6.12
CA ALA A 68 3.94 -3.25 -7.20
C ALA A 68 3.66 -3.92 -8.56
N ALA A 69 4.32 -5.06 -8.85
CA ALA A 69 4.09 -5.84 -10.06
C ALA A 69 2.69 -6.51 -10.07
N GLY A 70 2.18 -6.91 -8.90
CA GLY A 70 0.81 -7.39 -8.74
C GLY A 70 -0.26 -6.33 -9.06
N CYS A 71 0.06 -5.05 -8.94
CA CYS A 71 -0.84 -3.95 -9.34
C CYS A 71 -0.89 -3.77 -10.86
N THR A 72 0.10 -4.21 -11.63
CA THR A 72 0.08 -4.13 -13.10
C THR A 72 -0.67 -5.28 -13.78
N THR A 73 -0.94 -6.40 -13.08
CA THR A 73 -1.51 -7.62 -13.71
C THR A 73 -3.03 -7.79 -13.55
N ARG A 74 -3.72 -6.90 -12.82
CA ARG A 74 -5.19 -6.95 -12.65
C ARG A 74 -5.94 -6.01 -13.62
N GLY A 75 -5.49 -5.97 -14.87
CA GLY A 75 -6.18 -5.29 -15.98
C GLY A 75 -7.06 -6.24 -16.75
#